data_AF-A0A3R5WMA2-F1
#
_entry.id   AF-A0A3R5WMA2-F1
#
_cell.length_a   1.000
_cell.length_b   1.000
_cell.length_c   1.000
_cell.angle_alpha   90.00
_cell.angle_beta   90.00
_cell.angle_gamma   90.00
#
_symmetry.space_group_name_H-M   'P 1'
#
loop_
_entity.id
_entity.type
_entity.pdbx_description
1 polymer ?
#
loop_
_entity_poly.entity_id
_entity_poly.type
_entity_poly.pdbx_seq_one_letter_code
_entity_poly.pdbx_strand_id
1 'polypeptide(L)'
;MIYVITHKNFKKVITDNFYKTLLVGADGNSADGCDEKDNTGDNISLKNPSYCELTGLYWIWKNTCDDIVGVCHYRRYFADSFIPDKKKLLSGEDVKRYMKDFDIILPHKRFFDGKNALEFMVNIII
;
A
#
# COMPACT_ATOMS: atom_id res chain seq x y z
N MET A 1 -10.46 3.00 -5.04
CA MET A 1 -9.96 1.71 -4.54
C MET A 1 -8.76 1.88 -3.60
N ILE A 2 -8.61 1.01 -2.59
CA ILE A 2 -7.35 0.82 -1.86
C ILE A 2 -6.66 -0.45 -2.34
N TYR A 3 -5.39 -0.33 -2.75
CA TYR A 3 -4.58 -1.45 -3.21
C TYR A 3 -3.68 -1.98 -2.09
N VAL A 4 -3.89 -3.25 -1.73
CA VAL A 4 -3.12 -3.99 -0.75
C VAL A 4 -1.95 -4.68 -1.45
N ILE A 5 -0.77 -4.07 -1.36
CA ILE A 5 0.44 -4.54 -2.03
C ILE A 5 1.04 -5.74 -1.28
N THR A 6 1.32 -6.81 -2.02
CA THR A 6 1.99 -8.01 -1.52
C THR A 6 3.03 -8.53 -2.50
N HIS A 7 4.06 -9.21 -1.98
CA HIS A 7 5.05 -9.96 -2.74
C HIS A 7 5.01 -11.46 -2.40
N LYS A 8 4.01 -11.94 -1.65
CA LYS A 8 3.85 -13.36 -1.29
C LYS A 8 2.43 -13.69 -0.86
N ASN A 9 2.15 -14.98 -0.73
CA ASN A 9 0.91 -15.46 -0.14
C ASN A 9 0.73 -14.91 1.28
N PHE A 10 -0.48 -14.45 1.58
CA PHE A 10 -0.84 -13.92 2.89
C PHE A 10 -2.32 -14.16 3.19
N LYS A 11 -2.68 -14.15 4.47
CA LYS A 11 -4.07 -14.22 4.89
C LYS A 11 -4.72 -12.85 4.70
N LYS A 12 -5.65 -12.73 3.75
CA LYS A 12 -6.47 -11.52 3.57
C LYS A 12 -7.30 -11.30 4.84
N VAL A 13 -7.16 -10.13 5.46
CA VAL A 13 -7.84 -9.77 6.72
C VAL A 13 -9.01 -8.80 6.51
N ILE A 14 -8.99 -8.06 5.41
CA ILE A 14 -10.08 -7.17 4.99
C ILE A 14 -10.89 -7.89 3.91
N THR A 15 -12.20 -7.98 4.10
CA THR A 15 -13.15 -8.54 3.14
C THR A 15 -13.98 -7.47 2.43
N ASP A 16 -13.73 -6.20 2.73
CA ASP A 16 -14.38 -5.07 2.08
C ASP A 16 -13.96 -4.98 0.60
N ASN A 17 -14.94 -4.91 -0.30
CA ASN A 17 -14.74 -4.83 -1.75
C ASN A 17 -14.06 -3.52 -2.22
N PHE A 18 -13.92 -2.55 -1.33
CA PHE A 18 -13.13 -1.33 -1.57
C PHE A 18 -11.62 -1.57 -1.47
N TYR A 19 -11.20 -2.79 -1.17
CA TYR A 19 -9.80 -3.22 -1.13
C TYR A 19 -9.51 -4.31 -2.16
N LYS A 20 -8.55 -4.03 -3.04
CA LYS A 20 -8.00 -5.00 -3.99
C LYS A 20 -6.58 -5.39 -3.61
N THR A 21 -6.25 -6.67 -3.72
CA THR A 21 -4.87 -7.14 -3.54
C THR A 21 -4.10 -7.03 -4.85
N LEU A 22 -2.87 -6.50 -4.80
CA LEU A 22 -1.99 -6.34 -5.95
C LEU A 22 -0.68 -7.07 -5.69
N LEU A 23 -0.39 -8.08 -6.51
CA LEU A 23 0.89 -8.76 -6.50
C LEU A 23 1.94 -7.90 -7.21
N VAL A 24 3.04 -7.59 -6.51
CA VAL A 24 4.18 -6.87 -7.09
C VAL A 24 5.34 -7.79 -7.46
N GLY A 25 6.08 -7.40 -8.49
CA GLY A 25 7.15 -8.20 -9.08
C GLY A 25 6.63 -9.47 -9.72
N ALA A 26 5.41 -9.44 -10.26
CA ALA A 26 4.70 -10.61 -10.77
C ALA A 26 5.40 -11.27 -11.98
N ASP A 27 6.37 -10.62 -12.62
CA ASP A 27 7.23 -11.24 -13.63
C ASP A 27 8.11 -12.37 -13.07
N GLY A 28 8.54 -12.26 -11.82
CA GLY A 28 9.35 -13.26 -11.13
C GLY A 28 8.63 -13.92 -9.95
N ASN A 29 7.34 -13.63 -9.77
CA ASN A 29 6.59 -13.98 -8.58
C ASN A 29 5.21 -14.55 -8.93
N SER A 30 4.95 -15.76 -8.44
CA SER A 30 3.71 -16.50 -8.71
C SER A 30 2.86 -16.70 -7.46
N ALA A 31 2.85 -15.75 -6.53
CA ALA A 31 1.92 -15.78 -5.41
C ALA A 31 0.46 -15.81 -5.91
N ASP A 32 -0.38 -16.56 -5.21
CA ASP A 32 -1.77 -16.83 -5.60
C ASP A 32 -2.75 -15.96 -4.81
N GLY A 33 -4.01 -15.93 -5.27
CA GLY A 33 -5.11 -15.26 -4.56
C GLY A 33 -5.02 -13.73 -4.54
N CYS A 34 -4.28 -13.14 -5.48
CA CYS A 34 -4.27 -11.70 -5.70
C CYS A 34 -5.31 -11.30 -6.73
N ASP A 35 -6.02 -10.19 -6.48
CA ASP A 35 -7.06 -9.65 -7.36
C ASP A 35 -6.44 -9.10 -8.66
N GLU A 36 -5.23 -8.51 -8.56
CA GLU A 36 -4.48 -7.92 -9.68
C GLU A 36 -2.99 -8.32 -9.62
N LYS A 37 -2.30 -8.19 -10.76
CA LYS A 37 -0.84 -8.40 -10.88
C LYS A 37 -0.20 -7.23 -11.62
N ASP A 38 0.93 -6.75 -11.10
CA ASP A 38 1.63 -5.57 -11.63
C ASP A 38 2.38 -5.83 -12.95
N ASN A 39 2.34 -7.03 -13.52
CA ASN A 39 3.01 -7.38 -14.78
C ASN A 39 2.07 -7.41 -16.00
N THR A 40 0.90 -6.77 -15.89
CA THR A 40 -0.07 -6.64 -16.98
C THR A 40 -0.14 -5.20 -17.48
N GLY A 41 -0.59 -4.97 -18.72
CA GLY A 41 -0.69 -3.62 -19.28
C GLY A 41 0.66 -2.88 -19.31
N ASP A 42 0.63 -1.55 -19.14
CA ASP A 42 1.86 -0.75 -19.01
C ASP A 42 2.43 -0.91 -17.59
N ASN A 43 3.65 -1.45 -17.51
CA ASN A 43 4.24 -1.82 -16.23
C ASN A 43 5.77 -1.77 -16.18
N ILE A 44 6.29 -1.85 -14.95
CA ILE A 44 7.71 -1.97 -14.64
C ILE A 44 7.97 -3.10 -13.64
N SER A 45 7.16 -4.18 -13.67
CA SER A 45 7.22 -5.27 -12.67
C SER A 45 8.61 -5.92 -12.57
N LEU A 46 9.31 -6.12 -13.70
CA LEU A 46 10.70 -6.59 -13.72
C LEU A 46 11.67 -5.77 -12.85
N LYS A 47 11.35 -4.51 -12.53
CA LYS A 47 12.16 -3.63 -11.69
C LYS A 47 11.87 -3.74 -10.19
N ASN A 48 10.95 -4.62 -9.78
CA ASN A 48 10.60 -4.83 -8.38
C ASN A 48 11.81 -5.13 -7.46
N PRO A 49 12.89 -5.84 -7.89
CA PRO A 49 14.08 -6.00 -7.05
C PRO A 49 14.75 -4.69 -6.60
N SER A 50 14.54 -3.58 -7.33
CA SER A 50 15.10 -2.27 -6.99
C SER A 50 14.04 -1.25 -6.56
N TYR A 51 12.79 -1.41 -6.99
CA TYR A 51 11.71 -0.44 -6.78
C TYR A 51 10.66 -0.91 -5.76
N CYS A 52 10.68 -2.18 -5.37
CA CYS A 52 9.73 -2.79 -4.44
C CYS A 52 8.28 -2.39 -4.77
N GLU A 53 7.49 -1.97 -3.78
CA GLU A 53 6.08 -1.60 -3.93
C GLU A 53 5.81 -0.47 -4.94
N LEU A 54 6.85 0.29 -5.35
CA LEU A 54 6.69 1.33 -6.38
C LEU A 54 6.31 0.76 -7.75
N THR A 55 6.62 -0.51 -8.05
CA THR A 55 6.13 -1.13 -9.30
C THR A 55 4.61 -1.26 -9.30
N GLY A 56 4.02 -1.59 -8.15
CA GLY A 56 2.58 -1.60 -7.97
C GLY A 56 1.96 -0.22 -8.09
N LEU A 57 2.57 0.80 -7.49
CA LEU A 57 2.10 2.18 -7.62
C LEU A 57 2.15 2.68 -9.08
N TYR A 58 3.21 2.36 -9.81
CA TYR A 58 3.30 2.64 -11.25
C TYR A 58 2.18 1.95 -12.02
N TRP A 59 1.94 0.67 -11.76
CA TRP A 59 0.89 -0.10 -12.42
C TRP A 59 -0.51 0.51 -12.16
N ILE A 60 -0.80 0.90 -10.91
CA ILE A 60 -2.06 1.57 -10.55
C ILE A 60 -2.23 2.86 -11.36
N TRP A 61 -1.18 3.69 -11.42
CA TRP A 61 -1.21 4.94 -12.19
C TRP A 61 -1.55 4.71 -13.67
N LYS A 62 -0.99 3.65 -14.28
CA LYS A 62 -1.13 3.41 -15.71
C LYS A 62 -2.39 2.65 -16.11
N ASN A 63 -2.93 1.81 -15.23
CA ASN A 63 -3.93 0.80 -15.62
C ASN A 63 -5.28 0.99 -14.91
N THR A 64 -5.44 2.04 -14.11
CA THR A 64 -6.65 2.27 -13.30
C THR A 64 -7.11 3.73 -13.38
N CYS A 65 -8.38 3.98 -13.07
CA CYS A 65 -9.01 5.30 -13.12
C CYS A 65 -9.91 5.57 -11.90
N ASP A 66 -9.54 5.03 -10.74
CA ASP A 66 -10.28 5.24 -9.50
C ASP A 66 -10.28 6.70 -9.03
N ASP A 67 -11.43 7.21 -8.55
CA ASP A 67 -11.55 8.56 -7.99
C ASP A 67 -10.76 8.74 -6.68
N ILE A 68 -10.72 7.69 -5.87
CA ILE A 68 -9.91 7.62 -4.64
C ILE A 68 -8.91 6.50 -4.82
N VAL A 69 -7.62 6.82 -4.86
CA VAL A 69 -6.54 5.83 -4.95
C VAL A 69 -5.78 5.81 -3.62
N GLY A 70 -5.58 4.62 -3.07
CA GLY A 70 -4.70 4.44 -1.92
C GLY A 70 -3.90 3.15 -2.03
N VAL A 71 -2.78 3.11 -1.30
CA VAL A 71 -1.91 1.94 -1.21
C VAL A 71 -1.64 1.61 0.25
N CYS A 72 -1.62 0.33 0.57
CA CYS A 72 -1.15 -0.16 1.85
C CYS A 72 -0.41 -1.49 1.68
N HIS A 73 0.41 -1.84 2.66
CA HIS A 73 1.15 -3.10 2.63
C HIS A 73 0.29 -4.22 3.22
N TYR A 74 0.44 -5.47 2.76
CA TYR A 74 -0.38 -6.63 3.17
C TYR A 74 -0.46 -6.91 4.69
N ARG A 75 0.44 -6.32 5.49
CA ARG A 75 0.46 -6.38 6.97
C ARG A 75 0.19 -5.06 7.69
N ARG A 76 0.09 -3.94 6.96
CA ARG A 76 0.00 -2.59 7.53
C ARG A 76 -1.13 -1.83 6.85
N TYR A 77 -2.32 -1.99 7.40
CA TYR A 77 -3.54 -1.33 6.96
C TYR A 77 -3.77 -0.05 7.77
N PHE A 78 -4.50 0.90 7.19
CA PHE A 78 -5.05 2.04 7.92
C PHE A 78 -6.07 1.56 8.95
N ALA A 79 -6.03 2.19 10.12
CA ALA A 79 -6.95 1.92 11.23
C ALA A 79 -7.23 3.22 11.97
N ASP A 80 -8.35 3.24 12.69
CA ASP A 80 -8.81 4.39 13.49
C ASP A 80 -8.11 4.53 14.85
N SER A 81 -7.35 3.52 15.27
CA SER A 81 -6.65 3.49 16.55
C SER A 81 -5.33 2.74 16.47
N PHE A 82 -4.37 3.17 17.30
CA PHE A 82 -3.10 2.47 17.54
C PHE A 82 -3.17 1.46 18.68
N ILE A 83 -4.23 1.51 19.50
CA ILE A 83 -4.43 0.58 20.62
C ILE A 83 -4.88 -0.76 20.03
N PRO A 84 -4.12 -1.86 20.18
CA PRO A 84 -4.42 -3.14 19.53
C PRO A 84 -5.86 -3.62 19.74
N ASP A 85 -6.35 -3.56 20.97
CA ASP A 85 -7.70 -4.03 21.33
C ASP A 85 -8.84 -3.12 20.85
N LYS A 86 -8.51 -1.90 20.40
CA LYS A 86 -9.48 -0.94 19.85
C LYS A 86 -9.25 -0.69 18.37
N LYS A 87 -8.35 -1.45 17.73
CA LYS A 87 -7.95 -1.21 16.36
C LYS A 87 -9.03 -1.73 15.41
N LYS A 88 -9.80 -0.82 14.82
CA LYS A 88 -10.69 -1.14 13.70
C LYS A 88 -9.99 -0.75 12.40
N LEU A 89 -9.86 -1.70 11.48
CA LEU A 89 -9.38 -1.39 10.13
C LEU A 89 -10.41 -0.50 9.43
N LEU A 90 -9.93 0.50 8.68
CA LEU A 90 -10.85 1.39 7.96
C LEU A 90 -11.61 0.58 6.90
N SER A 91 -12.93 0.76 6.82
CA SER A 91 -13.72 0.28 5.69
C SER A 91 -13.66 1.27 4.52
N GLY A 92 -14.13 0.87 3.35
CA GLY A 92 -14.32 1.77 2.22
C GLY A 92 -15.28 2.92 2.54
N GLU A 93 -16.28 2.70 3.41
CA GLU A 93 -17.16 3.77 3.90
C GLU A 93 -16.42 4.76 4.80
N ASP A 94 -15.56 4.27 5.70
CA ASP A 94 -14.73 5.12 6.54
C ASP A 94 -13.78 5.98 5.68
N VAL A 95 -13.11 5.37 4.68
CA VAL A 95 -12.24 6.09 3.73
C VAL A 95 -13.01 7.15 2.96
N LYS A 96 -14.15 6.79 2.35
CA LYS A 96 -14.99 7.74 1.61
C LYS A 96 -15.47 8.89 2.48
N ARG A 97 -15.77 8.64 3.76
CA ARG A 97 -16.15 9.69 4.71
C ARG A 97 -15.00 10.66 4.92
N TYR A 98 -13.78 10.17 5.21
CA TYR A 98 -12.62 11.04 5.43
C TYR A 98 -12.24 11.84 4.18
N MET A 99 -12.29 11.25 3.00
CA MET A 99 -11.95 11.92 1.74
C MET A 99 -12.92 13.05 1.35
N LYS A 100 -14.04 13.25 2.08
CA LYS A 100 -14.89 14.44 1.91
C LYS A 100 -14.25 15.70 2.48
N ASP A 101 -13.45 15.54 3.52
CA ASP A 101 -12.88 16.64 4.30
C ASP A 101 -11.37 16.80 4.05
N PHE A 102 -10.72 15.80 3.45
CA PHE A 102 -9.27 15.77 3.22
C PHE A 102 -8.91 15.35 1.80
N ASP A 103 -7.92 16.03 1.21
CA ASP A 103 -7.38 15.67 -0.11
C ASP A 103 -6.45 14.44 -0.04
N ILE A 104 -5.75 14.25 1.09
CA ILE A 104 -4.76 13.19 1.27
C ILE A 104 -4.80 12.69 2.72
N ILE A 105 -4.81 11.37 2.88
CA ILE A 105 -4.72 10.68 4.19
C ILE A 105 -3.39 9.93 4.27
N LEU A 106 -2.62 10.15 5.33
CA LEU A 106 -1.31 9.55 5.56
C LEU A 106 -1.22 8.97 6.98
N PRO A 107 -0.30 8.01 7.23
CA PRO A 107 0.02 7.60 8.58
C PRO A 107 0.62 8.76 9.39
N HIS A 108 0.64 8.60 10.71
CA HIS A 108 1.26 9.59 11.59
C HIS A 108 2.73 9.82 11.22
N LYS A 109 3.15 11.08 11.31
CA LYS A 109 4.53 11.49 11.07
C LYS A 109 5.49 10.68 11.96
N ARG A 110 6.54 10.13 11.35
CA ARG A 110 7.64 9.49 12.07
C ARG A 110 8.58 10.56 12.64
N PHE A 111 8.99 10.37 13.88
CA PHE A 111 10.07 11.12 14.52
C PHE A 111 11.38 10.32 14.43
N PHE A 112 12.50 11.01 14.27
CA PHE A 112 13.83 10.42 14.07
C PHE A 112 14.75 10.68 15.27
N ASP A 113 14.22 10.63 16.49
CA ASP A 113 14.97 10.72 17.75
C ASP A 113 15.95 11.92 17.80
N GLY A 114 15.45 13.11 17.45
CA GLY A 114 16.23 14.36 17.46
C GLY A 114 17.02 14.62 16.18
N LYS A 115 17.04 13.69 15.22
CA LYS A 115 17.66 13.87 13.90
C LYS A 115 16.65 14.41 12.88
N ASN A 116 17.15 15.08 11.85
CA ASN A 116 16.38 15.30 10.62
C ASN A 116 16.42 14.06 9.70
N ALA A 117 15.60 14.06 8.64
CA ALA A 117 15.51 12.91 7.74
C ALA A 117 16.84 12.58 7.04
N LEU A 118 17.63 13.58 6.66
CA LEU A 118 18.94 13.39 6.02
C LEU A 118 19.90 12.68 6.99
N GLU A 119 20.02 13.20 8.20
CA GLU A 119 20.88 12.62 9.25
C GLU A 119 20.48 11.19 9.60
N PHE A 120 19.18 10.89 9.65
CA PHE A 120 18.70 9.54 9.90
C PHE A 120 19.09 8.58 8.78
N MET A 121 18.89 8.97 7.52
CA MET A 121 19.13 8.11 6.37
C MET A 121 20.61 7.83 6.11
N VAL A 122 21.49 8.82 6.30
CA VAL A 122 22.94 8.66 6.12
C VAL A 122 23.52 7.60 7.07
N ASN A 123 23.02 7.52 8.31
CA ASN A 123 23.48 6.57 9.32
C ASN A 123 22.96 5.12 9.15
N ILE A 124 22.05 4.88 8.19
CA ILE A 124 21.50 3.54 7.91
C ILE A 124 22.22 2.87 6.72
N ILE A 125 22.84 3.67 5.85
CA ILE A 125 23.41 3.21 4.57
C ILE A 125 24.93 2.95 4.69
N ILE A 126 25.56 3.36 5.80
CA ILE A 126 26.96 3.10 6.15
C ILE A 126 27.00 2.13 7.32
#